data_AF-A0A4P9T403-F1
#
_entry.id   AF-A0A4P9T403-F1
#
_cell.length_a   1.000
_cell.length_b   1.000
_cell.length_c   1.000
_cell.angle_alpha   90.00
_cell.angle_beta   90.00
_cell.angle_gamma   90.00
#
_symmetry.space_group_name_H-M   'P 1'
#
loop_
_entity.id
_entity.type
_entity.pdbx_description
1 polymer ?
#
loop_
_entity_poly.entity_id
_entity_poly.type
_entity_poly.pdbx_seq_one_letter_code
_entity_poly.pdbx_strand_id
1 'polypeptide(L)'
;MRKWLALLLFPLTVQAAGEGAWQDSGMGVTLNYRGVSASSSPLSARQPVSGVMTLVAWRYELNGPTPAGLRVRLCSQSRCVELDGQSGTTHGFAHVPAVEPLRFVWEVPGGGRLIPALKVRSNQVIVNYR
;
A
#
# COMPACT_ATOMS: atom_id res chain seq x y z
N MET A 1 -60.88 -7.34 -28.71
CA MET A 1 -59.81 -8.35 -28.54
C MET A 1 -58.49 -7.62 -28.34
N ARG A 2 -58.08 -7.42 -27.08
CA ARG A 2 -56.99 -6.53 -26.66
C ARG A 2 -55.71 -7.35 -26.48
N LYS A 3 -54.86 -7.40 -27.51
CA LYS A 3 -53.56 -8.09 -27.43
C LYS A 3 -52.49 -7.11 -26.94
N TRP A 4 -52.35 -7.04 -25.62
CA TRP A 4 -51.19 -6.47 -24.95
C TRP A 4 -50.03 -7.47 -25.02
N LEU A 5 -49.04 -7.21 -25.88
CA LEU A 5 -47.71 -7.80 -25.74
C LEU A 5 -46.69 -6.65 -25.77
N ALA A 6 -46.46 -6.04 -24.61
CA ALA A 6 -45.24 -5.30 -24.35
C ALA A 6 -44.27 -6.28 -23.69
N LEU A 7 -43.41 -6.93 -24.49
CA LEU A 7 -42.29 -7.71 -23.96
C LEU A 7 -41.36 -6.77 -23.20
N LEU A 8 -41.20 -7.04 -21.92
CA LEU A 8 -40.28 -6.40 -21.00
C LEU A 8 -38.83 -6.62 -21.46
N LEU A 9 -38.23 -5.59 -22.08
CA LEU A 9 -36.77 -5.45 -22.14
C LEU A 9 -36.28 -5.00 -20.76
N PHE A 10 -35.99 -5.95 -19.87
CA PHE A 10 -35.22 -5.68 -18.66
C PHE A 10 -33.75 -5.50 -19.05
N PRO A 11 -33.15 -4.30 -18.91
CA PRO A 11 -31.71 -4.16 -19.05
C PRO A 11 -31.04 -4.90 -17.88
N LEU A 12 -30.32 -5.97 -18.20
CA LEU A 12 -29.38 -6.59 -17.27
C LEU A 12 -28.24 -5.61 -17.01
N THR A 13 -28.41 -4.70 -16.06
CA THR A 13 -27.30 -3.90 -15.55
C THR A 13 -26.42 -4.82 -14.73
N VAL A 14 -25.36 -5.36 -15.34
CA VAL A 14 -24.26 -5.99 -14.61
C VAL A 14 -23.60 -4.87 -13.80
N GLN A 15 -23.93 -4.76 -12.52
CA GLN A 15 -23.13 -3.99 -11.58
C GLN A 15 -21.82 -4.76 -11.41
N ALA A 16 -20.79 -4.38 -12.17
CA ALA A 16 -19.44 -4.70 -11.78
C ALA A 16 -19.26 -4.08 -10.38
N ALA A 17 -19.05 -4.92 -9.36
CA ALA A 17 -18.38 -4.44 -8.16
C ALA A 17 -17.12 -3.71 -8.67
N GLY A 18 -16.93 -2.46 -8.27
CA GLY A 18 -15.93 -1.55 -8.86
C GLY A 18 -14.50 -1.93 -8.52
N GLU A 19 -14.14 -3.19 -8.75
CA GLU A 19 -12.84 -3.77 -8.48
C GLU A 19 -11.80 -3.12 -9.39
N GLY A 20 -10.70 -2.71 -8.77
CA GLY A 20 -9.61 -2.08 -9.47
C GLY A 20 -8.32 -2.20 -8.68
N ALA A 21 -7.24 -1.75 -9.30
CA ALA A 21 -5.95 -1.66 -8.65
C ALA A 21 -5.25 -0.36 -9.02
N TRP A 22 -4.54 0.20 -8.05
CA TRP A 22 -3.55 1.25 -8.31
C TRP A 22 -2.20 0.82 -7.79
N GLN A 23 -1.15 1.38 -8.37
CA GLN A 23 0.22 1.13 -7.96
C GLN A 23 1.01 2.43 -8.00
N ASP A 24 1.98 2.54 -7.12
CA ASP A 24 2.91 3.66 -7.11
C ASP A 24 4.23 3.24 -6.45
N SER A 25 5.29 3.97 -6.77
CA SER A 25 6.62 3.71 -6.26
C SER A 25 7.39 5.01 -6.04
N GLY A 26 8.35 4.96 -5.12
CA GLY A 26 9.19 6.10 -4.78
C GLY A 26 10.52 5.67 -4.19
N MET A 27 11.42 6.65 -4.08
CA MET A 27 12.66 6.48 -3.32
C MET A 27 12.33 6.43 -1.82
N GLY A 28 13.04 5.58 -1.08
CA GLY A 28 12.87 5.51 0.37
C GLY A 28 13.87 6.39 1.13
N VAL A 29 13.96 6.16 2.44
CA VAL A 29 14.79 6.96 3.34
C VAL A 29 16.24 6.46 3.42
N THR A 30 17.10 7.29 3.98
CA THR A 30 18.41 6.87 4.50
C THR A 30 18.46 7.08 6.01
N LEU A 31 18.78 6.03 6.78
CA LEU A 31 18.99 6.14 8.22
C LEU A 31 20.46 5.92 8.57
N ASN A 32 21.05 6.91 9.22
CA ASN A 32 22.44 6.87 9.70
C ASN A 32 22.56 6.49 11.18
N TYR A 33 21.44 6.45 11.92
CA TYR A 33 21.39 6.21 13.36
C TYR A 33 20.27 5.23 13.71
N ARG A 34 20.50 4.44 14.75
CA ARG A 34 19.49 3.63 15.43
C ARG A 34 18.61 4.53 16.30
N GLY A 35 17.40 4.06 16.62
CA GLY A 35 16.43 4.81 17.43
C GLY A 35 15.77 5.96 16.68
N VAL A 36 15.98 6.06 15.37
CA VAL A 36 15.32 7.05 14.50
C VAL A 36 14.23 6.34 13.71
N SER A 37 13.02 6.90 13.78
CA SER A 37 11.90 6.51 12.93
C SER A 37 11.77 7.55 11.81
N ALA A 38 11.76 7.11 10.56
CA ALA A 38 11.59 7.98 9.40
C ALA A 38 10.56 7.42 8.43
N SER A 39 9.84 8.30 7.73
CA SER A 39 8.82 7.92 6.75
C SER A 39 9.27 8.28 5.33
N SER A 40 9.02 7.38 4.38
CA SER A 40 9.15 7.68 2.95
C SER A 40 8.08 8.67 2.49
N SER A 41 8.24 9.24 1.29
CA SER A 41 7.17 10.00 0.65
C SER A 41 5.89 9.16 0.51
N PRO A 42 4.70 9.77 0.58
CA PRO A 42 3.45 9.05 0.36
C PRO A 42 3.40 8.44 -1.04
N LEU A 43 2.83 7.23 -1.13
CA LEU A 43 2.46 6.55 -2.36
C LEU A 43 0.94 6.61 -2.50
N SER A 44 0.45 7.04 -3.66
CA SER A 44 -1.00 7.24 -3.88
C SER A 44 -1.42 6.95 -5.30
N ALA A 45 -2.71 6.65 -5.50
CA ALA A 45 -3.28 6.48 -6.82
C ALA A 45 -3.06 7.73 -7.70
N ARG A 46 -2.68 7.52 -8.96
CA ARG A 46 -2.50 8.59 -9.95
C ARG A 46 -3.78 8.85 -10.76
N GLN A 47 -4.63 7.83 -10.84
CA GLN A 47 -5.97 7.88 -11.39
C GLN A 47 -7.00 8.13 -10.28
N PRO A 48 -8.18 8.70 -10.60
CA PRO A 48 -9.30 8.71 -9.68
C PRO A 48 -9.66 7.29 -9.25
N VAL A 49 -9.73 7.07 -7.94
CA VAL A 49 -10.14 5.80 -7.33
C VAL A 49 -11.21 6.07 -6.28
N SER A 50 -12.07 5.09 -6.05
CA SER A 50 -13.13 5.13 -5.04
C SER A 50 -13.29 3.73 -4.44
N GLY A 51 -14.03 3.63 -3.34
CA GLY A 51 -14.22 2.35 -2.64
C GLY A 51 -13.14 2.12 -1.59
N VAL A 52 -12.92 0.85 -1.25
CA VAL A 52 -12.06 0.46 -0.14
C VAL A 52 -11.01 -0.56 -0.54
N MET A 53 -9.83 -0.47 0.07
CA MET A 53 -8.72 -1.40 -0.13
C MET A 53 -9.12 -2.82 0.32
N THR A 54 -8.56 -3.82 -0.36
CA THR A 54 -8.79 -5.25 -0.08
C THR A 54 -7.48 -5.97 0.22
N LEU A 55 -6.60 -6.07 -0.77
CA LEU A 55 -5.28 -6.69 -0.67
C LEU A 55 -4.23 -5.70 -1.15
N VAL A 56 -3.21 -5.49 -0.32
CA VAL A 56 -2.06 -4.64 -0.63
C VAL A 56 -0.83 -5.51 -0.79
N ALA A 57 -0.25 -5.54 -1.99
CA ALA A 57 1.07 -6.08 -2.23
C ALA A 57 2.11 -4.97 -2.08
N TRP A 58 3.27 -5.30 -1.55
CA TRP A 58 4.32 -4.33 -1.27
C TRP A 58 5.69 -4.93 -1.56
N ARG A 59 6.64 -4.06 -1.91
CA ARG A 59 8.04 -4.43 -2.11
C ARG A 59 8.93 -3.23 -1.83
N TYR A 60 10.12 -3.47 -1.31
CA TYR A 60 11.18 -2.48 -1.24
C TYR A 60 12.54 -3.11 -1.55
N GLU A 61 13.49 -2.28 -1.94
CA GLU A 61 14.85 -2.69 -2.25
C GLU A 61 15.85 -1.81 -1.49
N LEU A 62 16.91 -2.42 -0.98
CA LEU A 62 17.95 -1.75 -0.22
C LEU A 62 19.25 -1.65 -1.03
N ASN A 63 19.94 -0.53 -0.88
CA ASN A 63 21.33 -0.37 -1.33
C ASN A 63 22.26 -0.79 -0.19
N GLY A 64 22.48 -2.09 -0.03
CA GLY A 64 23.32 -2.67 1.01
C GLY A 64 22.59 -3.74 1.83
N PRO A 65 23.19 -4.23 2.92
CA PRO A 65 22.59 -5.26 3.76
C PRO A 65 21.39 -4.73 4.55
N THR A 66 20.40 -5.59 4.81
CA THR A 66 19.33 -5.30 5.77
C THR A 66 19.93 -5.23 7.18
N PRO A 67 19.79 -4.10 7.91
CA PRO A 67 20.26 -4.03 9.28
C PRO A 67 19.50 -5.01 10.20
N ALA A 68 20.22 -5.65 11.12
CA ALA A 68 19.59 -6.49 12.13
C ALA A 68 18.64 -5.66 13.01
N GLY A 69 17.42 -6.17 13.18
CA GLY A 69 16.36 -5.50 13.92
C GLY A 69 15.63 -4.39 13.15
N LEU A 70 15.83 -4.27 11.83
CA LEU A 70 15.03 -3.38 11.00
C LEU A 70 13.54 -3.69 11.16
N ARG A 71 12.78 -2.68 11.56
CA ARG A 71 11.31 -2.67 11.58
C ARG A 71 10.83 -1.81 10.42
N VAL A 72 9.98 -2.40 9.59
CA VAL A 72 9.35 -1.71 8.46
C VAL A 72 7.86 -1.81 8.65
N ARG A 73 7.19 -0.66 8.66
CA ARG A 73 5.73 -0.58 8.69
C ARG A 73 5.24 0.05 7.40
N LEU A 74 4.11 -0.43 6.90
CA LEU A 74 3.30 0.30 5.93
C LEU A 74 2.15 0.96 6.70
N CYS A 75 1.88 2.23 6.44
CA CYS A 75 0.86 2.99 7.17
C CYS A 75 -0.07 3.74 6.22
N SER A 76 -1.38 3.63 6.46
CA SER A 76 -2.39 4.55 5.96
C SER A 76 -2.57 5.71 6.96
N GLN A 77 -3.63 6.51 6.86
CA GLN A 77 -3.88 7.59 7.82
C GLN A 77 -4.26 7.08 9.21
N SER A 78 -4.92 5.92 9.27
CA SER A 78 -5.53 5.38 10.49
C SER A 78 -4.98 4.03 10.94
N ARG A 79 -4.14 3.38 10.12
CA ARG A 79 -3.66 2.01 10.40
C ARG A 79 -2.23 1.81 9.92
N CYS A 80 -1.47 1.02 10.68
CA CYS A 80 -0.15 0.54 10.27
C CYS A 80 -0.10 -0.98 10.33
N VAL A 81 0.69 -1.58 9.44
CA VAL A 81 0.95 -3.02 9.34
C VAL A 81 2.45 -3.23 9.34
N GLU A 82 2.96 -4.09 10.22
CA GLU A 82 4.36 -4.53 10.21
C GLU A 82 4.63 -5.42 8.98
N LEU A 83 5.79 -5.22 8.36
CA LEU A 83 6.19 -5.90 7.14
C LEU A 83 7.37 -6.82 7.41
N ASP A 84 7.21 -8.10 7.09
CA ASP A 84 8.27 -9.10 7.22
C ASP A 84 8.92 -9.40 5.86
N GLY A 85 10.23 -9.20 5.78
CA GLY A 85 10.98 -9.35 4.53
C GLY A 85 10.94 -8.12 3.63
N GLN A 86 11.39 -8.28 2.38
CA GLN A 86 11.49 -7.18 1.40
C GLN A 86 10.32 -7.11 0.40
N SER A 87 9.44 -8.11 0.42
CA SER A 87 8.22 -8.12 -0.38
C SER A 87 7.17 -9.04 0.25
N GLY A 88 5.90 -8.72 0.06
CA GLY A 88 4.81 -9.55 0.53
C GLY A 88 3.44 -9.00 0.16
N THR A 89 2.42 -9.56 0.77
CA THR A 89 1.03 -9.13 0.65
C THR A 89 0.40 -9.01 2.02
N THR A 90 -0.62 -8.16 2.15
CA THR A 90 -1.37 -8.02 3.40
C THR A 90 -2.82 -7.63 3.15
N HIS A 91 -3.71 -8.18 3.98
CA HIS A 91 -5.11 -7.75 4.11
C HIS A 91 -5.28 -6.73 5.24
N GLY A 92 -4.19 -6.29 5.88
CA GLY A 92 -4.22 -5.38 7.01
C GLY A 92 -4.88 -4.04 6.70
N PHE A 93 -4.98 -3.62 5.44
CA PHE A 93 -5.67 -2.40 5.02
C PHE A 93 -7.11 -2.62 4.54
N ALA A 94 -7.67 -3.82 4.73
CA ALA A 94 -9.06 -4.07 4.35
C ALA A 94 -10.00 -3.03 4.96
N HIS A 95 -10.89 -2.49 4.12
CA HIS A 95 -11.87 -1.44 4.43
C HIS A 95 -11.30 -0.03 4.65
N VAL A 96 -10.00 0.20 4.44
CA VAL A 96 -9.42 1.55 4.37
C VAL A 96 -9.82 2.19 3.04
N PRO A 97 -10.21 3.49 2.98
CA PRO A 97 -10.54 4.15 1.72
C PRO A 97 -9.40 4.05 0.70
N ALA A 98 -9.70 3.62 -0.53
CA ALA A 98 -8.69 3.37 -1.57
C ALA A 98 -7.91 4.63 -2.01
N VAL A 99 -8.47 5.81 -1.71
CA VAL A 99 -7.86 7.13 -1.94
C VAL A 99 -6.77 7.49 -0.93
N GLU A 100 -6.68 6.80 0.21
CA GLU A 100 -5.69 7.12 1.22
C GLU A 100 -4.27 6.80 0.73
N PRO A 101 -3.30 7.72 0.93
CA PRO A 101 -1.91 7.44 0.62
C PRO A 101 -1.34 6.43 1.63
N LEU A 102 -0.43 5.57 1.15
CA LEU A 102 0.34 4.68 1.99
C LEU A 102 1.78 5.20 2.15
N ARG A 103 2.33 5.07 3.35
CA ARG A 103 3.71 5.46 3.67
C ARG A 103 4.47 4.29 4.26
N PHE A 104 5.67 4.04 3.76
CA PHE A 104 6.62 3.19 4.48
C PHE A 104 7.23 3.98 5.64
N VAL A 105 7.33 3.34 6.79
CA VAL A 105 7.96 3.84 8.01
C VAL A 105 9.06 2.88 8.41
N TRP A 106 10.25 3.41 8.64
CA TRP A 106 11.49 2.68 8.80
C TRP A 106 12.09 3.01 10.16
N GLU A 107 12.50 1.98 10.89
CA GLU A 107 13.16 2.16 12.18
C GLU A 107 14.10 1.00 12.45
N VAL A 108 15.26 1.30 13.02
CA VAL A 108 16.13 0.28 13.62
C VAL A 108 16.24 0.61 15.10
N PRO A 109 15.59 -0.14 16.01
CA PRO A 109 15.64 0.14 17.44
C PRO A 109 17.07 0.14 18.02
N GLY A 110 17.22 0.81 19.16
CA GLY A 110 18.50 0.98 19.86
C GLY A 110 18.99 2.42 19.80
N GLY A 111 20.30 2.62 19.94
CA GLY A 111 20.94 3.94 19.90
C GLY A 111 22.31 3.93 19.22
N GLY A 112 22.79 5.10 18.85
CA GLY A 112 24.09 5.28 18.19
C GLY A 112 24.04 5.13 16.67
N ARG A 113 25.22 5.13 16.03
CA ARG A 113 25.35 5.08 14.57
C ARG A 113 24.90 3.72 14.02
N LEU A 114 24.23 3.75 12.87
CA LEU A 114 23.87 2.57 12.09
C LEU A 114 24.96 2.32 11.04
N ILE A 115 25.62 1.16 11.12
CA ILE A 115 26.76 0.80 10.28
C ILE A 115 26.52 -0.56 9.62
N PRO A 116 26.48 -0.64 8.26
CA PRO A 116 26.34 0.50 7.35
C PRO A 116 24.97 1.20 7.56
N ALA A 117 24.86 2.43 7.05
CA ALA A 117 23.57 3.14 7.05
C ALA A 117 22.51 2.34 6.27
N LEU A 118 21.26 2.37 6.72
CA LEU A 118 20.14 1.89 5.93
C LEU A 118 19.96 2.85 4.75
N LYS A 119 19.91 2.31 3.53
CA LYS A 119 19.64 3.09 2.32
C LYS A 119 18.55 2.39 1.51
N VAL A 120 17.33 2.94 1.51
CA VAL A 120 16.22 2.37 0.77
C VAL A 120 16.26 2.90 -0.67
N ARG A 121 16.56 2.02 -1.63
CA ARG A 121 16.65 2.35 -3.05
C ARG A 121 15.28 2.67 -3.62
N SER A 122 14.31 1.80 -3.36
CA SER A 122 12.95 1.90 -3.86
C SER A 122 11.98 1.27 -2.87
N ASN A 123 10.75 1.79 -2.83
CA ASN A 123 9.62 1.17 -2.17
C ASN A 123 8.37 1.36 -3.02
N GLN A 124 7.53 0.33 -3.10
CA GLN A 124 6.37 0.31 -3.98
C GLN A 124 5.22 -0.48 -3.37
N VAL A 125 4.01 -0.15 -3.81
CA VAL A 125 2.77 -0.84 -3.45
C VAL A 125 1.92 -1.10 -4.68
N ILE A 126 1.15 -2.17 -4.63
CA ILE A 126 0.01 -2.44 -5.50
C ILE A 126 -1.19 -2.63 -4.58
N VAL A 127 -2.19 -1.78 -4.71
CA VAL A 127 -3.37 -1.74 -3.85
C VAL A 127 -4.58 -2.15 -4.67
N ASN A 128 -5.13 -3.31 -4.34
CA ASN A 128 -6.43 -3.73 -4.86
C ASN A 128 -7.55 -3.08 -4.03
N TYR A 129 -8.63 -2.69 -4.69
CA TYR A 129 -9.80 -2.09 -4.07
C TYR A 129 -11.08 -2.56 -4.76
N ARG A 130 -12.23 -2.30 -4.13
CA ARG A 130 -13.57 -2.59 -4.63
C ARG A 130 -14.60 -1.58 -4.13
#